data_AF-A0A1Y4F4I3-F1
#
_entry.id   AF-A0A1Y4F4I3-F1
#
_cell.length_a   1.000
_cell.length_b   1.000
_cell.length_c   1.000
_cell.angle_alpha   90.00
_cell.angle_beta   90.00
_cell.angle_gamma   90.00
#
_symmetry.space_group_name_H-M   'P 1'
#
loop_
_entity.id
_entity.type
_entity.pdbx_description
1 polymer ?
#
loop_
_entity_poly.entity_id
_entity_poly.type
_entity_poly.pdbx_seq_one_letter_code
_entity_poly.pdbx_strand_id
1 'polypeptide(L)'
;MADLVAEIRMDYEQLSSAEKEMVTNLYVLEAAERKIQALQAEQEKLEEQDADTQEDLTGDSFGQGELLEEKDSSTTGTYRAGSTSSVLNLHAGKEFYLDSLAENYDIEFAEDFSEVMDEIETEYKEDNKLVDECDKREDHLTSSWDSLLVRNWQDILAVYIYEQSKLTDEEKEEKAKEAQAKEAETQAKETEAGDAKTEGEEADAAKEHAAYVLDESAKEDLARIFKELNPVVRDKKNITKVSYGNYNINYYIKKHKVSKEDRKILKKYVETDCKLLCATVTAAKGFVRQSVGDEVSEERVNVITVAYSLVGKVGYFWGGKSTYLGEDPDWGEAAVVSAAGSRSSGTTKAFGLDCSGFVTWAVINGYWDQAMQSEVGDGTSAQWENALSVDEEDAQPGDFVFQNGPESGSDNHVGIICGQTDAGDWIAVHCSSSKNGVTVGEAYSASFRYIRQPAFYPTEEELKAIEEEKNSLDGAGLKTQTTVKTLQTLSDGDDEEESYLKSGKKVKTILDASDILVEE
;
A
#
# COMPACT_ATOMS: atom_id res chain seq x y z
N MET A 1 -25.45 19.36 0.77
CA MET A 1 -25.45 18.73 2.12
C MET A 1 -25.96 19.69 3.20
N ALA A 2 -25.40 20.90 3.36
CA ALA A 2 -25.84 21.86 4.38
C ALA A 2 -27.33 22.27 4.26
N ASP A 3 -27.81 22.54 3.05
CA ASP A 3 -29.22 22.91 2.82
C ASP A 3 -30.19 21.77 3.16
N LEU A 4 -29.83 20.53 2.82
CA LEU A 4 -30.61 19.33 3.13
C LEU A 4 -30.70 19.09 4.64
N VAL A 5 -29.59 19.25 5.37
CA VAL A 5 -29.57 19.12 6.83
C VAL A 5 -30.41 20.22 7.50
N ALA A 6 -30.36 21.45 6.98
CA ALA A 6 -31.19 22.55 7.46
C ALA A 6 -32.70 22.30 7.22
N GLU A 7 -33.05 21.77 6.05
CA GLU A 7 -34.43 21.39 5.71
C GLU A 7 -34.95 20.28 6.65
N ILE A 8 -34.15 19.24 6.89
CA ILE A 8 -34.49 18.15 7.81
C ILE A 8 -34.65 18.66 9.26
N ARG A 9 -33.82 19.61 9.69
CA ARG A 9 -33.97 20.25 11.00
C ARG A 9 -35.27 21.07 11.07
N MET A 10 -35.63 21.79 10.01
CA MET A 10 -36.88 22.54 9.95
C MET A 10 -38.11 21.63 9.99
N ASP A 11 -38.05 20.46 9.35
CA ASP A 11 -39.11 19.46 9.39
C ASP A 11 -39.23 18.79 10.77
N TYR A 12 -38.10 18.47 11.39
CA TYR A 12 -38.07 17.99 12.78
C TYR A 12 -38.71 19.01 13.73
N GLU A 13 -38.44 20.30 13.57
CA GLU A 13 -38.99 21.33 14.46
C GLU A 13 -40.50 21.52 14.33
N GLN A 14 -41.08 21.18 13.16
CA GLN A 14 -42.52 21.22 12.92
C GLN A 14 -43.29 20.04 13.53
N LEU A 15 -42.59 19.01 14.02
CA LEU A 15 -43.20 17.88 14.71
C LEU A 15 -43.79 18.29 16.06
N SER A 16 -44.92 17.68 16.43
CA SER A 16 -45.48 17.84 17.78
C SER A 16 -44.60 17.16 18.83
N SER A 17 -44.77 17.52 20.11
CA SER A 17 -43.97 16.95 21.20
C SER A 17 -44.05 15.42 21.28
N ALA A 18 -45.21 14.84 20.97
CA ALA A 18 -45.40 13.39 20.96
C ALA A 18 -44.72 12.70 19.77
N GLU A 19 -44.53 13.40 18.65
CA GLU A 19 -43.83 12.88 17.47
C GLU A 19 -42.31 12.99 17.64
N LYS A 20 -41.81 14.05 18.27
CA LYS A 20 -40.38 14.19 18.60
C LYS A 20 -39.89 13.07 19.53
N GLU A 21 -40.71 12.64 20.50
CA GLU A 21 -40.39 11.49 21.37
C GLU A 21 -40.27 10.15 20.63
N MET A 22 -40.80 10.04 19.41
CA MET A 22 -40.71 8.83 18.59
C MET A 22 -39.52 8.83 17.61
N VAL A 23 -38.75 9.93 17.54
CA VAL A 23 -37.57 10.03 16.68
C VAL A 23 -36.36 9.42 17.41
N THR A 24 -35.95 8.23 17.00
CA THR A 24 -34.85 7.48 17.66
C THR A 24 -33.46 7.79 17.08
N ASN A 25 -33.39 8.48 15.96
CA ASN A 25 -32.16 8.75 15.21
C ASN A 25 -31.78 10.25 15.17
N LEU A 26 -32.30 11.07 16.10
CA LEU A 26 -31.99 12.50 16.20
C LEU A 26 -30.48 12.77 16.30
N TYR A 27 -29.73 11.87 16.92
CA TYR A 27 -28.28 11.97 17.07
C TYR A 27 -27.53 12.01 15.73
N VAL A 28 -28.09 11.43 14.65
CA VAL A 28 -27.52 11.45 13.30
C VAL A 28 -27.61 12.85 12.71
N LEU A 29 -28.76 13.51 12.88
CA LEU A 29 -28.95 14.91 12.46
C LEU A 29 -28.00 15.84 13.23
N GLU A 30 -27.88 15.65 14.55
CA GLU A 30 -26.95 16.43 15.39
C GLU A 30 -25.47 16.15 15.06
N ALA A 31 -25.13 14.95 14.59
CA ALA A 31 -23.78 14.65 14.09
C ALA A 31 -23.50 15.33 12.76
N ALA A 32 -24.45 15.30 11.82
CA ALA A 32 -24.34 15.98 10.53
C ALA A 32 -24.20 17.50 10.69
N GLU A 33 -24.97 18.11 11.60
CA GLU A 33 -24.86 19.54 11.91
C GLU A 33 -23.52 19.92 12.52
N ARG A 34 -22.98 19.09 13.42
CA ARG A 34 -21.63 19.29 13.98
C ARG A 34 -20.56 19.21 12.89
N LYS A 35 -20.70 18.28 11.94
CA LYS A 35 -19.80 18.14 10.80
C LYS A 35 -19.88 19.37 9.89
N ILE A 36 -21.08 19.87 9.60
CA ILE A 36 -21.27 21.12 8.82
C ILE A 36 -20.68 22.32 9.53
N GLN A 37 -20.89 22.47 10.85
CA GLN A 37 -20.29 23.56 11.62
C GLN A 37 -18.77 23.49 11.66
N ALA A 38 -18.19 22.28 11.76
CA ALA A 38 -16.76 22.07 11.70
C ALA A 38 -16.21 22.48 10.32
N LEU A 39 -16.87 22.04 9.24
CA LEU A 39 -16.49 22.39 7.87
C LEU A 39 -16.66 23.88 7.57
N GLN A 40 -17.70 24.54 8.08
CA GLN A 40 -17.88 25.99 7.93
C GLN A 40 -16.84 26.78 8.73
N ALA A 41 -16.50 26.35 9.94
CA ALA A 41 -15.44 26.96 10.73
C ALA A 41 -14.03 26.71 10.12
N GLU A 42 -13.85 25.59 9.43
CA GLU A 42 -12.67 25.30 8.64
C GLU A 42 -12.61 26.15 7.38
N GLN A 43 -13.75 26.33 6.69
CA GLN A 43 -13.88 27.20 5.53
C GLN A 43 -13.68 28.68 5.87
N GLU A 44 -14.20 29.17 7.00
CA GLU A 44 -13.91 30.53 7.50
C GLU A 44 -12.43 30.70 7.89
N LYS A 45 -11.78 29.66 8.44
CA LYS A 45 -10.33 29.68 8.70
C LYS A 45 -9.50 29.68 7.41
N LEU A 46 -9.99 29.02 6.36
CA LEU A 46 -9.39 29.03 5.03
C LEU A 46 -9.59 30.41 4.36
N GLU A 47 -10.77 31.03 4.49
CA GLU A 47 -11.06 32.37 3.96
C GLU A 47 -10.26 33.49 4.69
N GLU A 48 -10.01 33.36 6.00
CA GLU A 48 -9.10 34.26 6.73
C GLU A 48 -7.61 34.02 6.39
N GLN A 49 -7.25 32.84 5.86
CA GLN A 49 -5.91 32.52 5.34
C GLN A 49 -5.71 32.93 3.86
N ASP A 50 -6.77 33.07 3.08
CA ASP A 50 -6.75 33.46 1.66
C ASP A 50 -6.46 34.96 1.40
N ALA A 51 -6.41 35.79 2.44
CA ALA A 51 -6.00 37.19 2.31
C ALA A 51 -4.50 37.39 2.06
N ASP A 52 -3.67 36.34 2.17
CA ASP A 52 -2.23 36.36 1.81
C ASP A 52 -1.87 35.07 1.05
N THR A 53 -2.10 35.10 -0.26
CA THR A 53 -2.09 33.94 -1.17
C THR A 53 -0.74 33.19 -1.20
N GLN A 54 -0.73 31.98 -0.63
CA GLN A 54 0.34 30.99 -0.77
C GLN A 54 -0.28 29.66 -1.23
N GLU A 55 -0.05 29.26 -2.49
CA GLU A 55 -0.50 27.98 -3.06
C GLU A 55 -0.14 26.82 -2.14
N ASP A 56 -1.17 26.22 -1.54
CA ASP A 56 -1.09 24.95 -0.83
C ASP A 56 -1.03 23.80 -1.84
N LEU A 57 -0.07 22.90 -1.64
CA LEU A 57 0.22 21.80 -2.58
C LEU A 57 -0.40 20.47 -2.15
N THR A 58 -1.22 20.46 -1.10
CA THR A 58 -1.87 19.25 -0.56
C THR A 58 -3.31 19.08 -1.01
N GLY A 59 -3.75 19.77 -2.06
CA GLY A 59 -5.05 19.51 -2.67
C GLY A 59 -4.95 18.38 -3.68
N ASP A 60 -5.59 17.24 -3.38
CA ASP A 60 -5.80 16.06 -4.25
C ASP A 60 -6.71 16.37 -5.45
N SER A 61 -6.42 17.45 -6.15
CA SER A 61 -7.09 17.79 -7.40
C SER A 61 -6.04 18.42 -8.29
N PHE A 62 -5.72 17.75 -9.40
CA PHE A 62 -5.73 18.29 -10.76
C PHE A 62 -4.83 17.45 -11.70
N GLY A 63 -5.48 16.61 -12.52
CA GLY A 63 -5.38 16.72 -13.99
C GLY A 63 -4.41 15.81 -14.75
N GLN A 64 -4.94 14.70 -15.26
CA GLN A 64 -4.60 13.98 -16.51
C GLN A 64 -3.11 13.93 -16.89
N GLY A 65 -2.37 13.02 -16.24
CA GLY A 65 -1.36 12.23 -16.92
C GLY A 65 -2.02 11.29 -17.93
N GLU A 66 -1.34 10.98 -19.03
CA GLU A 66 -1.83 10.06 -20.05
C GLU A 66 -1.99 8.67 -19.42
N LEU A 67 -3.25 8.24 -19.33
CA LEU A 67 -3.72 7.01 -18.69
C LEU A 67 -2.89 5.79 -19.15
N LEU A 68 -2.69 4.84 -18.24
CA LEU A 68 -2.16 3.50 -18.52
C LEU A 68 -3.11 2.73 -19.45
N GLU A 69 -3.23 3.12 -20.71
CA GLU A 69 -3.96 2.35 -21.71
C GLU A 69 -3.17 1.08 -22.04
N GLU A 70 -3.72 -0.07 -21.60
CA GLU A 70 -3.33 -1.38 -22.08
C GLU A 70 -3.48 -1.47 -23.61
N LYS A 71 -2.37 -1.31 -24.34
CA LYS A 71 -2.34 -1.73 -25.74
C LYS A 71 -2.17 -3.24 -25.82
N ASP A 72 -3.25 -3.89 -26.24
CA ASP A 72 -3.30 -5.29 -26.69
C ASP A 72 -2.14 -5.60 -27.65
N SER A 73 -1.11 -6.31 -27.14
CA SER A 73 -0.01 -6.81 -27.97
C SER A 73 -0.47 -8.05 -28.74
N SER A 74 -1.28 -7.80 -29.77
CA SER A 74 -1.58 -8.76 -30.83
C SER A 74 -0.63 -8.57 -32.03
N THR A 75 0.69 -8.57 -31.80
CA THR A 75 1.65 -8.62 -32.93
C THR A 75 2.23 -10.02 -33.05
N THR A 76 1.65 -10.76 -34.01
CA THR A 76 2.13 -12.03 -34.52
C THR A 76 3.47 -11.86 -35.23
N GLY A 77 4.57 -11.97 -34.48
CA GLY A 77 5.94 -12.11 -35.01
C GLY A 77 6.39 -13.56 -34.94
N THR A 78 6.31 -14.28 -36.07
CA THR A 78 6.81 -15.66 -36.20
C THR A 78 8.33 -15.72 -35.99
N TYR A 79 8.77 -16.18 -34.82
CA TYR A 79 10.15 -16.64 -34.62
C TYR A 79 10.22 -18.16 -34.68
N ARG A 80 11.09 -18.62 -35.57
CA ARG A 80 11.26 -20.01 -36.00
C ARG A 80 12.01 -20.79 -34.92
N ALA A 81 11.46 -21.94 -34.56
CA ALA A 81 11.94 -22.87 -33.55
C ALA A 81 13.43 -23.28 -33.72
N GLY A 82 14.15 -23.34 -32.59
CA GLY A 82 15.49 -23.90 -32.50
C GLY A 82 16.11 -23.82 -31.09
N SER A 83 15.59 -24.63 -30.15
CA SER A 83 16.25 -25.13 -28.93
C SER A 83 16.70 -24.12 -27.85
N THR A 84 16.23 -24.37 -26.61
CA THR A 84 16.52 -23.72 -25.30
C THR A 84 15.98 -22.31 -25.09
N SER A 85 14.64 -22.18 -25.15
CA SER A 85 13.87 -21.06 -24.60
C SER A 85 13.09 -21.56 -23.38
N SER A 86 13.60 -21.27 -22.18
CA SER A 86 12.86 -21.48 -20.92
C SER A 86 13.07 -20.35 -19.90
N VAL A 87 13.85 -19.31 -20.25
CA VAL A 87 14.11 -18.13 -19.41
C VAL A 87 13.57 -16.82 -20.05
N LEU A 88 13.03 -16.88 -21.28
CA LEU A 88 12.66 -15.69 -22.06
C LEU A 88 11.17 -15.30 -21.98
N ASN A 89 10.39 -15.85 -21.04
CA ASN A 89 8.98 -15.47 -20.84
C ASN A 89 8.76 -14.61 -19.58
N LEU A 90 9.81 -14.02 -19.02
CA LEU A 90 9.77 -12.91 -18.05
C LEU A 90 9.55 -11.53 -18.74
N HIS A 91 9.18 -11.50 -20.02
CA HIS A 91 9.20 -10.31 -20.87
C HIS A 91 7.96 -9.39 -20.74
N ALA A 92 7.35 -9.37 -19.55
CA ALA A 92 6.48 -8.31 -19.05
C ALA A 92 6.76 -8.09 -17.55
N GLY A 93 8.04 -8.20 -17.17
CA GLY A 93 8.52 -8.12 -15.80
C GLY A 93 8.62 -6.69 -15.28
N LYS A 94 9.20 -6.55 -14.09
CA LYS A 94 9.45 -5.29 -13.37
C LYS A 94 10.01 -4.17 -14.27
N GLU A 95 10.76 -4.54 -15.31
CA GLU A 95 11.24 -3.68 -16.40
C GLU A 95 10.19 -2.73 -16.98
N PHE A 96 8.94 -3.15 -17.19
CA PHE A 96 7.91 -2.24 -17.72
C PHE A 96 7.67 -1.01 -16.81
N TYR A 97 7.69 -1.24 -15.50
CA TYR A 97 7.53 -0.19 -14.50
C TYR A 97 8.81 0.63 -14.32
N LEU A 98 9.98 0.00 -14.44
CA LEU A 98 11.28 0.68 -14.45
C LEU A 98 11.42 1.59 -15.68
N ASP A 99 11.06 1.12 -16.88
CA ASP A 99 10.99 1.91 -18.10
C ASP A 99 10.06 3.11 -17.92
N SER A 100 8.89 2.90 -17.29
CA SER A 100 7.95 3.98 -17.00
C SER A 100 8.52 5.03 -16.05
N LEU A 101 9.33 4.63 -15.06
CA LEU A 101 10.06 5.56 -14.18
C LEU A 101 11.18 6.29 -14.91
N ALA A 102 11.96 5.58 -15.71
CA ALA A 102 13.05 6.18 -16.48
C ALA A 102 12.52 7.19 -17.51
N GLU A 103 11.47 6.84 -18.26
CA GLU A 103 10.93 7.69 -19.33
C GLU A 103 10.16 8.91 -18.80
N ASN A 104 9.37 8.75 -17.73
CA ASN A 104 8.52 9.83 -17.23
C ASN A 104 9.17 10.65 -16.11
N TYR A 105 10.01 10.01 -15.29
CA TYR A 105 10.58 10.59 -14.07
C TYR A 105 12.10 10.72 -14.10
N ASP A 106 12.80 10.15 -15.10
CA ASP A 106 14.26 10.10 -15.12
C ASP A 106 14.81 9.41 -13.85
N ILE A 107 14.12 8.40 -13.31
CA ILE A 107 14.51 7.66 -12.10
C ILE A 107 14.92 6.23 -12.48
N GLU A 108 16.05 5.78 -11.95
CA GLU A 108 16.49 4.38 -12.00
C GLU A 108 16.78 3.89 -10.57
N PHE A 109 16.28 2.72 -10.21
CA PHE A 109 16.54 2.10 -8.90
C PHE A 109 17.48 0.91 -9.06
N ALA A 110 18.49 0.81 -8.20
CA ALA A 110 19.21 -0.44 -8.00
C ALA A 110 18.28 -1.53 -7.45
N GLU A 111 18.61 -2.80 -7.71
CA GLU A 111 17.77 -3.94 -7.29
C GLU A 111 17.61 -4.02 -5.76
N ASP A 112 18.66 -3.64 -5.04
CA ASP A 112 18.83 -3.65 -3.59
C ASP A 112 18.55 -2.28 -2.94
N PHE A 113 18.00 -1.30 -3.66
CA PHE A 113 17.78 0.04 -3.10
C PHE A 113 16.87 0.05 -1.85
N SER A 114 15.97 -0.93 -1.69
CA SER A 114 15.21 -1.07 -0.45
C SER A 114 16.09 -1.30 0.77
N GLU A 115 17.22 -2.00 0.61
CA GLU A 115 18.19 -2.24 1.69
C GLU A 115 18.87 -0.93 2.10
N VAL A 116 19.18 -0.05 1.14
CA VAL A 116 19.70 1.30 1.42
C VAL A 116 18.73 2.10 2.30
N MET A 117 17.42 2.00 2.04
CA MET A 117 16.39 2.64 2.86
C MET A 117 16.35 2.06 4.29
N ASP A 118 16.37 0.74 4.41
CA ASP A 118 16.34 0.03 5.69
C ASP A 118 17.60 0.35 6.53
N GLU A 119 18.76 0.46 5.90
CA GLU A 119 20.01 0.89 6.53
C GLU A 119 19.93 2.32 7.04
N ILE A 120 19.38 3.26 6.26
CA ILE A 120 19.16 4.65 6.69
C ILE A 120 18.28 4.71 7.93
N GLU A 121 17.18 3.96 7.95
CA GLU A 121 16.28 3.90 9.11
C GLU A 121 16.97 3.29 10.33
N THR A 122 17.72 2.21 10.13
CA THR A 122 18.44 1.49 11.19
C THR A 122 19.51 2.37 11.82
N GLU A 123 20.41 2.94 11.01
CA GLU A 123 21.47 3.85 11.46
C GLU A 123 20.87 5.05 12.20
N TYR A 124 19.77 5.63 11.69
CA TYR A 124 19.11 6.75 12.34
C TYR A 124 18.52 6.37 13.70
N LYS A 125 17.91 5.19 13.83
CA LYS A 125 17.41 4.68 15.11
C LYS A 125 18.56 4.46 16.09
N GLU A 126 19.67 3.86 15.66
CA GLU A 126 20.85 3.60 16.50
C GLU A 126 21.47 4.90 17.03
N ASP A 127 21.69 5.88 16.16
CA ASP A 127 22.24 7.19 16.50
C ASP A 127 21.37 7.93 17.54
N ASN A 128 20.06 7.75 17.46
CA ASN A 128 19.09 8.39 18.34
C ASN A 128 18.66 7.50 19.53
N LYS A 129 19.18 6.28 19.62
CA LYS A 129 18.84 5.27 20.65
C LYS A 129 17.34 4.98 20.70
N LEU A 130 16.77 4.80 19.52
CA LEU A 130 15.36 4.49 19.31
C LEU A 130 15.24 2.99 19.02
N VAL A 131 14.13 2.40 19.44
CA VAL A 131 13.78 1.00 19.18
C VAL A 131 12.27 0.92 19.12
N ASP A 132 11.74 0.28 18.09
CA ASP A 132 10.31 -0.03 17.95
C ASP A 132 9.99 -1.49 18.26
N GLU A 133 8.72 -1.88 18.22
CA GLU A 133 8.34 -3.28 18.48
C GLU A 133 8.73 -4.21 17.32
N CYS A 134 8.72 -3.75 16.07
CA CYS A 134 9.22 -4.50 14.91
C CYS A 134 10.71 -4.85 15.03
N ASP A 135 11.53 -3.95 15.58
CA ASP A 135 12.98 -4.14 15.72
C ASP A 135 13.35 -5.28 16.70
N LYS A 136 12.39 -5.68 17.55
CA LYS A 136 12.58 -6.76 18.55
C LYS A 136 12.09 -8.12 18.07
N ARG A 137 11.34 -8.15 16.96
CA ARG A 137 10.78 -9.37 16.38
C ARG A 137 11.76 -9.98 15.40
N GLU A 138 11.71 -11.30 15.26
CA GLU A 138 12.52 -12.02 14.26
C GLU A 138 11.97 -11.82 12.83
N ASP A 139 10.69 -11.47 12.70
CA ASP A 139 10.01 -11.29 11.41
C ASP A 139 10.14 -9.86 10.84
N HIS A 140 10.57 -8.88 11.64
CA HIS A 140 10.66 -7.47 11.29
C HIS A 140 9.38 -6.84 10.68
N LEU A 141 8.22 -7.47 10.86
CA LEU A 141 6.95 -6.95 10.35
C LEU A 141 6.56 -5.69 11.13
N THR A 142 5.86 -4.74 10.53
CA THR A 142 5.32 -3.59 11.27
C THR A 142 3.93 -3.92 11.81
N SER A 143 3.50 -3.19 12.83
CA SER A 143 2.23 -3.36 13.52
C SER A 143 1.72 -2.00 14.04
N SER A 144 0.46 -1.95 14.47
CA SER A 144 -0.13 -0.77 15.13
C SER A 144 0.60 -0.32 16.42
N TRP A 145 1.47 -1.18 16.98
CA TRP A 145 2.30 -0.81 18.12
C TRP A 145 3.47 0.09 17.72
N ASP A 146 3.92 -0.02 16.48
CA ASP A 146 5.07 0.73 15.98
C ASP A 146 4.75 2.24 15.91
N SER A 147 5.62 3.07 16.46
CA SER A 147 5.46 4.53 16.50
C SER A 147 6.51 5.30 15.72
N LEU A 148 7.54 4.61 15.24
CA LEU A 148 8.65 5.13 14.43
C LEU A 148 8.50 4.69 12.97
N LEU A 149 7.27 4.77 12.46
CA LEU A 149 6.96 4.47 11.07
C LEU A 149 7.24 5.70 10.19
N VAL A 150 8.02 5.49 9.14
CA VAL A 150 8.34 6.52 8.15
C VAL A 150 7.22 6.59 7.12
N ARG A 151 6.64 7.78 6.92
CA ARG A 151 5.45 8.01 6.09
C ARG A 151 5.69 8.98 4.93
N ASN A 152 6.94 9.37 4.71
CA ASN A 152 7.33 10.46 3.80
C ASN A 152 8.55 10.12 2.92
N TRP A 153 8.80 8.84 2.61
CA TRP A 153 9.91 8.44 1.73
C TRP A 153 9.83 9.02 0.33
N GLN A 154 8.63 9.19 -0.23
CA GLN A 154 8.44 9.91 -1.48
C GLN A 154 8.82 11.39 -1.37
N ASP A 155 8.51 12.05 -0.25
CA ASP A 155 8.93 13.44 -0.02
C ASP A 155 10.46 13.52 0.06
N ILE A 156 11.10 12.56 0.74
CA ILE A 156 12.56 12.45 0.82
C ILE A 156 13.17 12.29 -0.57
N LEU A 157 12.64 11.38 -1.39
CA LEU A 157 13.07 11.17 -2.77
C LEU A 157 12.91 12.43 -3.62
N ALA A 158 11.77 13.11 -3.51
CA ALA A 158 11.51 14.35 -4.25
C ALA A 158 12.49 15.47 -3.86
N VAL A 159 12.82 15.59 -2.57
CA VAL A 159 13.83 16.54 -2.10
C VAL A 159 15.22 16.15 -2.61
N TYR A 160 15.58 14.87 -2.57
CA TYR A 160 16.86 14.37 -3.08
C TYR A 160 17.02 14.76 -4.55
N ILE A 161 16.04 14.43 -5.40
CA ILE A 161 16.08 14.75 -6.83
C ILE A 161 16.14 16.28 -7.05
N TYR A 162 15.38 17.05 -6.27
CA TYR A 162 15.46 18.51 -6.33
C TYR A 162 16.88 19.01 -6.05
N GLU A 163 17.54 18.53 -4.98
CA GLU A 163 18.91 18.91 -4.67
C GLU A 163 19.90 18.47 -5.76
N GLN A 164 19.77 17.24 -6.29
CA GLN A 164 20.60 16.76 -7.40
C GLN A 164 20.41 17.59 -8.69
N SER A 165 19.19 18.08 -8.94
CA SER A 165 18.90 18.94 -10.09
C SER A 165 19.58 20.32 -10.02
N LYS A 166 20.06 20.72 -8.84
CA LYS A 166 20.77 21.99 -8.62
C LYS A 166 22.29 21.88 -8.70
N LEU A 167 22.83 20.66 -8.67
CA LEU A 167 24.25 20.44 -8.83
C LEU A 167 24.68 20.66 -10.28
N THR A 168 25.84 21.28 -10.44
CA THR A 168 26.54 21.35 -11.72
C THR A 168 27.12 19.99 -12.10
N ASP A 169 27.41 19.79 -13.39
CA ASP A 169 28.01 18.53 -13.87
C ASP A 169 29.36 18.23 -13.19
N GLU A 170 30.14 19.27 -12.88
CA GLU A 170 31.41 19.15 -12.15
C GLU A 170 31.20 18.64 -10.71
N GLU A 171 30.18 19.16 -10.00
CA GLU A 171 29.83 18.73 -8.64
C GLU A 171 29.28 17.30 -8.61
N LYS A 172 28.53 16.90 -9.64
CA LYS A 172 28.05 15.52 -9.79
C LYS A 172 29.20 14.54 -10.03
N GLU A 173 30.16 14.91 -10.88
CA GLU A 173 31.34 14.08 -11.16
C GLU A 173 32.25 13.94 -9.93
N GLU A 174 32.40 15.01 -9.13
CA GLU A 174 33.14 14.97 -7.87
C GLU A 174 32.48 14.04 -6.84
N LYS A 175 31.17 14.17 -6.63
CA LYS A 175 30.40 13.28 -5.73
C LYS A 175 30.49 11.81 -6.15
N ALA A 176 30.35 11.51 -7.44
CA ALA A 176 30.45 10.15 -7.94
C ALA A 176 31.83 9.52 -7.65
N LYS A 177 32.92 10.30 -7.78
CA LYS A 177 34.28 9.84 -7.43
C LYS A 177 34.44 9.61 -5.93
N GLU A 178 33.86 10.46 -5.09
CA GLU A 178 33.90 10.28 -3.63
C GLU A 178 33.14 9.04 -3.19
N ALA A 179 31.95 8.80 -3.77
CA ALA A 179 31.15 7.60 -3.50
C ALA A 179 31.92 6.33 -3.89
N GLN A 180 32.47 6.27 -5.11
CA GLN A 180 33.28 5.13 -5.57
C GLN A 180 34.52 4.90 -4.69
N ALA A 181 35.17 5.97 -4.20
CA ALA A 181 36.31 5.85 -3.31
C ALA A 181 35.93 5.28 -1.93
N LYS A 182 34.75 5.65 -1.40
CA LYS A 182 34.22 5.11 -0.13
C LYS A 182 33.80 3.66 -0.26
N GLU A 183 33.11 3.30 -1.34
CA GLU A 183 32.72 1.92 -1.63
C GLU A 183 33.94 1.01 -1.72
N ALA A 184 34.99 1.44 -2.44
CA ALA A 184 36.25 0.73 -2.50
C ALA A 184 36.95 0.59 -1.12
N GLU A 185 36.78 1.58 -0.23
CA GLU A 185 37.31 1.50 1.15
C GLU A 185 36.49 0.55 2.03
N THR A 186 35.16 0.50 1.85
CA THR A 186 34.26 -0.43 2.56
C THR A 186 34.50 -1.86 2.10
N GLN A 187 34.56 -2.11 0.80
CA GLN A 187 34.90 -3.42 0.22
C GLN A 187 36.31 -3.88 0.63
N ALA A 188 37.28 -2.95 0.76
CA ALA A 188 38.61 -3.25 1.28
C ALA A 188 38.62 -3.61 2.78
N LYS A 189 37.67 -3.10 3.58
CA LYS A 189 37.50 -3.46 5.00
C LYS A 189 36.78 -4.80 5.16
N GLU A 190 35.89 -5.17 4.25
CA GLU A 190 35.19 -6.45 4.24
C GLU A 190 36.07 -7.61 3.74
N THR A 191 36.99 -7.35 2.80
CA THR A 191 37.94 -8.35 2.29
C THR A 191 39.06 -8.74 3.26
N GLU A 192 39.21 -8.07 4.42
CA GLU A 192 40.03 -8.58 5.54
C GLU A 192 39.34 -9.71 6.34
N ALA A 193 38.10 -10.08 5.98
CA ALA A 193 37.34 -11.18 6.57
C ALA A 193 36.69 -12.14 5.55
N GLY A 194 37.43 -12.64 4.55
CA GLY A 194 37.04 -13.85 3.79
C GLY A 194 37.25 -13.77 2.27
N ASP A 195 37.59 -14.91 1.68
CA ASP A 195 38.17 -15.09 0.35
C ASP A 195 37.42 -14.45 -0.85
N ALA A 196 38.24 -13.94 -1.76
CA ALA A 196 37.89 -13.26 -3.00
C ALA A 196 37.05 -14.09 -4.00
N LYS A 197 36.11 -13.41 -4.67
CA LYS A 197 35.72 -13.73 -6.05
C LYS A 197 35.64 -12.46 -6.90
N THR A 198 36.23 -12.58 -8.08
CA THR A 198 36.41 -11.57 -9.12
C THR A 198 35.14 -11.22 -9.88
N GLU A 199 35.09 -9.93 -10.19
CA GLU A 199 34.27 -9.17 -11.13
C GLU A 199 34.06 -9.82 -12.51
N GLY A 200 32.94 -9.43 -13.12
CA GLY A 200 32.80 -9.35 -14.56
C GLY A 200 31.37 -9.12 -14.99
N GLU A 201 30.93 -7.86 -15.06
CA GLU A 201 29.79 -7.49 -15.91
C GLU A 201 30.17 -6.32 -16.83
N GLU A 202 30.05 -6.61 -18.12
CA GLU A 202 30.18 -5.68 -19.23
C GLU A 202 28.96 -4.75 -19.22
N ALA A 203 29.22 -3.45 -19.12
CA ALA A 203 28.22 -2.41 -19.35
C ALA A 203 27.77 -2.47 -20.82
N ASP A 204 26.54 -2.93 -21.05
CA ASP A 204 25.88 -2.79 -22.34
C ASP A 204 25.32 -1.37 -22.48
N ALA A 205 25.65 -0.72 -23.59
CA ALA A 205 25.41 0.68 -23.82
C ALA A 205 24.13 0.88 -24.65
N ALA A 206 23.07 1.45 -24.07
CA ALA A 206 22.02 2.15 -24.82
C ALA A 206 21.01 2.94 -23.96
N LYS A 207 21.33 4.21 -23.65
CA LYS A 207 20.55 5.45 -23.85
C LYS A 207 21.01 6.50 -22.83
N GLU A 208 21.80 7.48 -23.28
CA GLU A 208 22.06 8.70 -22.50
C GLU A 208 20.76 9.50 -22.36
N HIS A 209 19.99 9.21 -21.31
CA HIS A 209 19.19 10.18 -20.58
C HIS A 209 19.84 10.28 -19.19
N ALA A 210 20.05 11.50 -18.68
CA ALA A 210 20.67 11.69 -17.38
C ALA A 210 19.68 11.31 -16.27
N ALA A 211 19.52 10.01 -16.01
CA ALA A 211 18.69 9.49 -14.96
C ALA A 211 19.31 9.76 -13.57
N TYR A 212 18.46 10.01 -12.59
CA TYR A 212 18.80 9.95 -11.18
C TYR A 212 18.87 8.47 -10.81
N VAL A 213 20.08 7.97 -10.62
CA VAL A 213 20.33 6.59 -10.17
C VAL A 213 20.24 6.56 -8.65
N LEU A 214 19.33 5.74 -8.14
CA LEU A 214 19.07 5.52 -6.72
C LEU A 214 19.71 4.19 -6.33
N ASP A 215 20.96 4.29 -5.88
CA ASP A 215 21.81 3.21 -5.40
C ASP A 215 22.49 3.63 -4.08
N GLU A 216 23.47 2.86 -3.61
CA GLU A 216 24.25 3.14 -2.39
C GLU A 216 24.91 4.54 -2.40
N SER A 217 25.25 5.10 -3.58
CA SER A 217 25.83 6.43 -3.67
C SER A 217 24.87 7.55 -3.23
N ALA A 218 23.56 7.29 -3.26
CA ALA A 218 22.55 8.22 -2.80
C ALA A 218 22.37 8.22 -1.27
N LYS A 219 22.86 7.19 -0.57
CA LYS A 219 22.58 6.92 0.84
C LYS A 219 22.86 8.11 1.76
N GLU A 220 24.03 8.75 1.63
CA GLU A 220 24.42 9.86 2.51
C GLU A 220 23.52 11.09 2.36
N ASP A 221 23.14 11.43 1.12
CA ASP A 221 22.24 12.54 0.85
C ASP A 221 20.82 12.22 1.32
N LEU A 222 20.33 11.00 1.04
CA LEU A 222 19.03 10.52 1.51
C LEU A 222 18.96 10.50 3.04
N ALA A 223 19.97 10.01 3.74
CA ALA A 223 20.04 9.99 5.20
C ALA A 223 19.99 11.40 5.81
N ARG A 224 20.66 12.37 5.18
CA ARG A 224 20.62 13.77 5.61
C ARG A 224 19.20 14.34 5.47
N ILE A 225 18.55 14.11 4.33
CA ILE A 225 17.19 14.58 4.07
C ILE A 225 16.19 13.89 5.01
N PHE A 226 16.32 12.57 5.18
CA PHE A 226 15.56 11.75 6.10
C PHE A 226 15.59 12.36 7.51
N LYS A 227 16.79 12.64 8.04
CA LYS A 227 16.96 13.28 9.36
C LYS A 227 16.28 14.64 9.46
N GLU A 228 16.28 15.42 8.39
CA GLU A 228 15.65 16.73 8.36
C GLU A 228 14.12 16.65 8.38
N LEU A 229 13.54 15.72 7.61
CA LEU A 229 12.10 15.57 7.49
C LEU A 229 11.49 14.68 8.58
N ASN A 230 12.31 13.86 9.25
CA ASN A 230 11.91 12.94 10.32
C ASN A 230 12.61 13.26 11.65
N PRO A 231 12.51 14.49 12.19
CA PRO A 231 13.03 14.75 13.52
C PRO A 231 12.29 13.90 14.55
N VAL A 232 13.01 13.47 15.59
CA VAL A 232 12.41 12.73 16.70
C VAL A 232 11.49 13.66 17.49
N VAL A 233 10.19 13.38 17.46
CA VAL A 233 9.16 14.07 18.22
C VAL A 233 8.87 13.27 19.48
N ARG A 234 8.88 13.93 20.63
CA ARG A 234 8.52 13.31 21.93
C ARG A 234 7.15 13.79 22.35
N ASP A 235 6.29 12.87 22.79
CA ASP A 235 4.98 13.25 23.32
C ASP A 235 5.14 14.14 24.57
N LYS A 236 4.31 15.19 24.65
CA LYS A 236 4.40 16.19 25.73
C LYS A 236 3.94 15.66 27.09
N LYS A 237 3.03 14.68 27.09
CA LYS A 237 2.48 14.04 28.28
C LYS A 237 3.30 12.81 28.68
N ASN A 238 3.88 12.11 27.70
CA ASN A 238 4.76 10.95 27.93
C ASN A 238 6.03 11.03 27.08
N ILE A 239 7.12 11.57 27.66
CA ILE A 239 8.40 11.79 26.94
C ILE A 239 9.10 10.50 26.47
N THR A 240 8.66 9.33 26.94
CA THR A 240 9.16 8.02 26.46
C THR A 240 8.48 7.61 25.16
N LYS A 241 7.33 8.19 24.82
CA LYS A 241 6.66 7.99 23.53
C LYS A 241 7.34 8.90 22.50
N VAL A 242 7.88 8.26 21.46
CA VAL A 242 8.63 8.90 20.39
C VAL A 242 7.99 8.57 19.05
N SER A 243 7.95 9.53 18.15
CA SER A 243 7.53 9.34 16.77
C SER A 243 8.42 10.15 15.84
N TYR A 244 8.36 9.85 14.55
CA TYR A 244 8.93 10.73 13.55
C TYR A 244 8.03 11.92 13.27
N GLY A 245 8.65 13.04 12.89
CA GLY A 245 7.94 14.23 12.44
C GLY A 245 7.15 14.01 11.16
N ASN A 246 7.61 13.11 10.28
CA ASN A 246 6.99 12.79 8.99
C ASN A 246 6.61 14.06 8.21
N TYR A 247 7.54 15.01 8.13
CA TYR A 247 7.28 16.29 7.49
C TYR A 247 7.14 16.11 5.98
N ASN A 248 6.02 16.59 5.46
CA ASN A 248 5.73 16.68 4.03
C ASN A 248 6.65 17.69 3.32
N ILE A 249 6.80 17.55 2.01
CA ILE A 249 7.58 18.44 1.12
C ILE A 249 7.31 19.94 1.32
N ASN A 250 6.09 20.33 1.71
CA ASN A 250 5.74 21.71 2.02
C ASN A 250 6.55 22.31 3.18
N TYR A 251 6.91 21.49 4.17
CA TYR A 251 7.82 21.90 5.24
C TYR A 251 9.18 22.29 4.67
N TYR A 252 9.73 21.45 3.79
CA TYR A 252 11.02 21.69 3.13
C TYR A 252 10.98 22.97 2.28
N ILE A 253 9.95 23.12 1.45
CA ILE A 253 9.71 24.32 0.61
C ILE A 253 9.74 25.59 1.46
N LYS A 254 9.01 25.58 2.59
CA LYS A 254 8.92 26.74 3.48
C LYS A 254 10.25 27.03 4.19
N LYS A 255 10.92 26.00 4.69
CA LYS A 255 12.16 26.13 5.45
C LYS A 255 13.32 26.62 4.58
N HIS A 256 13.46 26.08 3.38
CA HIS A 256 14.54 26.42 2.43
C HIS A 256 14.17 27.53 1.45
N LYS A 257 12.95 28.07 1.55
CA LYS A 257 12.45 29.15 0.69
C LYS A 257 12.55 28.81 -0.80
N VAL A 258 12.16 27.58 -1.15
CA VAL A 258 12.18 27.08 -2.53
C VAL A 258 11.31 27.99 -3.42
N SER A 259 11.89 28.43 -4.53
CA SER A 259 11.26 29.36 -5.49
C SER A 259 9.99 28.73 -6.09
N LYS A 260 9.06 29.56 -6.59
CA LYS A 260 7.84 29.04 -7.20
C LYS A 260 8.14 28.21 -8.46
N GLU A 261 9.17 28.61 -9.19
CA GLU A 261 9.65 27.93 -10.39
C GLU A 261 10.16 26.53 -10.06
N ASP A 262 10.90 26.39 -8.96
CA ASP A 262 11.51 25.15 -8.51
C ASP A 262 10.52 24.16 -7.90
N ARG A 263 9.39 24.63 -7.35
CA ARG A 263 8.35 23.76 -6.78
C ARG A 263 7.79 22.77 -7.80
N LYS A 264 7.85 23.08 -9.10
CA LYS A 264 7.40 22.16 -10.16
C LYS A 264 8.23 20.87 -10.21
N ILE A 265 9.52 20.96 -9.89
CA ILE A 265 10.40 19.78 -9.82
C ILE A 265 9.94 18.89 -8.67
N LEU A 266 9.79 19.47 -7.48
CA LEU A 266 9.32 18.76 -6.28
C LEU A 266 7.95 18.10 -6.51
N LYS A 267 7.00 18.82 -7.12
CA LYS A 267 5.65 18.31 -7.44
C LYS A 267 5.68 17.05 -8.30
N LYS A 268 6.48 17.05 -9.38
CA LYS A 268 6.61 15.92 -10.31
C LYS A 268 6.82 14.60 -9.56
N TYR A 269 7.68 14.61 -8.54
CA TYR A 269 8.06 13.41 -7.81
C TYR A 269 7.16 13.06 -6.63
N VAL A 270 6.10 13.83 -6.35
CA VAL A 270 5.08 13.48 -5.34
C VAL A 270 3.71 13.20 -5.95
N GLU A 271 3.63 13.17 -7.27
CA GLU A 271 2.46 12.70 -8.02
C GLU A 271 2.12 11.24 -7.66
N THR A 272 0.84 10.90 -7.72
CA THR A 272 0.33 9.58 -7.35
C THR A 272 0.91 8.48 -8.24
N ASP A 273 1.04 8.72 -9.54
CA ASP A 273 1.66 7.76 -10.46
C ASP A 273 3.13 7.49 -10.10
N CYS A 274 3.89 8.52 -9.74
CA CYS A 274 5.27 8.38 -9.27
C CYS A 274 5.34 7.54 -7.98
N LYS A 275 4.46 7.81 -7.01
CA LYS A 275 4.37 7.04 -5.75
C LYS A 275 4.07 5.57 -6.00
N LEU A 276 3.08 5.29 -6.84
CA LEU A 276 2.67 3.92 -7.17
C LEU A 276 3.77 3.16 -7.90
N LEU A 277 4.46 3.81 -8.84
CA LEU A 277 5.59 3.22 -9.54
C LEU A 277 6.77 2.94 -8.60
N CYS A 278 7.15 3.90 -7.75
CA CYS A 278 8.21 3.71 -6.76
C CYS A 278 7.88 2.56 -5.81
N ALA A 279 6.66 2.49 -5.28
CA ALA A 279 6.20 1.40 -4.43
C ALA A 279 6.23 0.05 -5.16
N THR A 280 5.77 0.00 -6.41
CA THR A 280 5.71 -1.22 -7.23
C THR A 280 7.10 -1.78 -7.53
N VAL A 281 8.05 -0.94 -7.95
CA VAL A 281 9.37 -1.42 -8.37
C VAL A 281 10.27 -1.73 -7.18
N THR A 282 10.22 -0.94 -6.13
CA THR A 282 11.10 -1.15 -4.97
C THR A 282 10.56 -2.21 -4.04
N ALA A 283 9.24 -2.37 -3.97
CA ALA A 283 8.55 -3.08 -2.88
C ALA A 283 9.05 -2.63 -1.48
N ALA A 284 9.63 -1.45 -1.36
CA ALA A 284 10.16 -0.96 -0.10
C ALA A 284 9.00 -0.49 0.77
N LYS A 285 8.94 -0.98 2.01
CA LYS A 285 7.83 -0.73 2.94
C LYS A 285 7.53 0.76 3.09
N GLY A 286 8.56 1.61 3.12
CA GLY A 286 8.41 3.07 3.20
C GLY A 286 7.63 3.69 2.04
N PHE A 287 7.93 3.30 0.79
CA PHE A 287 7.19 3.77 -0.38
C PHE A 287 5.77 3.20 -0.42
N VAL A 288 5.62 1.90 -0.14
CA VAL A 288 4.31 1.24 -0.08
C VAL A 288 3.43 1.91 0.98
N ARG A 289 3.98 2.15 2.18
CA ARG A 289 3.26 2.76 3.29
C ARG A 289 2.74 4.14 2.95
N GLN A 290 3.55 4.95 2.25
CA GLN A 290 3.13 6.28 1.83
C GLN A 290 2.15 6.23 0.66
N SER A 291 2.30 5.27 -0.28
CA SER A 291 1.42 5.17 -1.45
C SER A 291 0.00 4.75 -1.09
N VAL A 292 -0.17 3.95 -0.03
CA VAL A 292 -1.51 3.46 0.40
C VAL A 292 -2.22 4.38 1.38
N GLY A 293 -1.54 5.40 1.92
CA GLY A 293 -2.14 6.40 2.81
C GLY A 293 -2.16 6.03 4.29
N ASP A 294 -2.32 7.04 5.15
CA ASP A 294 -2.03 6.94 6.59
C ASP A 294 -2.99 6.08 7.40
N GLU A 295 -4.22 5.89 6.93
CA GLU A 295 -5.29 5.15 7.63
C GLU A 295 -5.21 3.63 7.41
N VAL A 296 -4.40 3.17 6.45
CA VAL A 296 -4.24 1.73 6.17
C VAL A 296 -3.43 1.07 7.29
N SER A 297 -3.97 -0.02 7.85
CA SER A 297 -3.31 -0.81 8.91
C SER A 297 -1.98 -1.40 8.45
N GLU A 298 -1.04 -1.58 9.37
CA GLU A 298 0.28 -2.14 9.04
C GLU A 298 0.22 -3.57 8.49
N GLU A 299 -0.76 -4.37 8.91
CA GLU A 299 -0.98 -5.72 8.40
C GLU A 299 -1.30 -5.71 6.90
N ARG A 300 -2.16 -4.78 6.46
CA ARG A 300 -2.46 -4.54 5.04
C ARG A 300 -1.21 -4.07 4.29
N VAL A 301 -0.44 -3.15 4.88
CA VAL A 301 0.81 -2.65 4.29
C VAL A 301 1.82 -3.80 4.10
N ASN A 302 1.99 -4.67 5.08
CA ASN A 302 2.88 -5.82 4.99
C ASN A 302 2.46 -6.77 3.85
N VAL A 303 1.16 -7.09 3.75
CA VAL A 303 0.64 -7.94 2.65
C VAL A 303 0.87 -7.30 1.28
N ILE A 304 0.64 -6.00 1.13
CA ILE A 304 0.87 -5.28 -0.14
C ILE A 304 2.36 -5.22 -0.49
N THR A 305 3.21 -4.96 0.50
CA THR A 305 4.68 -4.92 0.35
C THR A 305 5.19 -6.25 -0.19
N VAL A 306 4.75 -7.35 0.42
CA VAL A 306 5.05 -8.72 -0.02
C VAL A 306 4.47 -9.00 -1.40
N ALA A 307 3.25 -8.56 -1.69
CA ALA A 307 2.63 -8.71 -2.99
C ALA A 307 3.44 -8.03 -4.12
N TYR A 308 3.94 -6.81 -3.87
CA TYR A 308 4.83 -6.11 -4.80
C TYR A 308 6.18 -6.80 -4.97
N SER A 309 6.71 -7.44 -3.94
CA SER A 309 8.01 -8.13 -4.01
C SER A 309 8.07 -9.23 -5.09
N LEU A 310 6.92 -9.77 -5.51
CA LEU A 310 6.84 -10.78 -6.56
C LEU A 310 6.70 -10.22 -7.99
N VAL A 311 6.48 -8.91 -8.15
CA VAL A 311 6.32 -8.26 -9.46
C VAL A 311 7.57 -8.51 -10.29
N GLY A 312 7.38 -9.17 -11.43
CA GLY A 312 8.47 -9.56 -12.32
C GLY A 312 9.37 -10.71 -11.83
N LYS A 313 9.21 -11.23 -10.61
CA LYS A 313 10.03 -12.34 -10.09
C LYS A 313 9.39 -13.72 -10.29
N VAL A 314 8.07 -13.82 -10.15
CA VAL A 314 7.34 -15.10 -10.19
C VAL A 314 6.43 -15.22 -11.40
N GLY A 315 6.62 -16.31 -12.16
CA GLY A 315 5.81 -16.63 -13.33
C GLY A 315 4.45 -17.26 -13.00
N TYR A 316 3.53 -17.21 -13.96
CA TYR A 316 2.22 -17.83 -13.80
C TYR A 316 2.27 -19.36 -13.94
N PHE A 317 1.71 -20.07 -12.96
CA PHE A 317 1.57 -21.52 -12.95
C PHE A 317 0.16 -21.93 -12.52
N TRP A 318 -0.61 -22.57 -13.40
CA TRP A 318 -1.98 -23.01 -13.11
C TRP A 318 -2.00 -24.00 -11.93
N GLY A 319 -2.74 -23.67 -10.86
CA GLY A 319 -2.78 -24.45 -9.62
C GLY A 319 -1.55 -24.25 -8.73
N GLY A 320 -0.65 -23.32 -9.06
CA GLY A 320 0.58 -23.05 -8.31
C GLY A 320 0.25 -22.48 -6.92
N LYS A 321 0.93 -23.01 -5.90
CA LYS A 321 0.75 -22.66 -4.49
C LYS A 321 2.08 -22.73 -3.78
N SER A 322 2.30 -21.81 -2.84
CA SER A 322 3.42 -21.86 -1.93
C SER A 322 3.00 -21.37 -0.56
N THR A 323 3.43 -22.08 0.47
CA THR A 323 3.34 -21.65 1.88
C THR A 323 4.72 -21.34 2.45
N TYR A 324 5.74 -21.28 1.60
CA TYR A 324 7.11 -20.99 2.04
C TYR A 324 7.19 -19.56 2.61
N LEU A 325 7.87 -19.41 3.75
CA LEU A 325 8.16 -18.11 4.35
C LEU A 325 9.44 -17.55 3.72
N GLY A 326 9.37 -16.34 3.19
CA GLY A 326 10.37 -15.75 2.34
C GLY A 326 10.38 -16.36 0.94
N GLU A 327 11.55 -16.30 0.30
CA GLU A 327 11.75 -16.74 -1.08
C GLU A 327 11.60 -18.26 -1.23
N ASP A 328 10.64 -18.73 -2.04
CA ASP A 328 10.44 -20.15 -2.31
C ASP A 328 11.56 -20.63 -3.26
N PRO A 329 12.40 -21.60 -2.83
CA PRO A 329 13.49 -22.10 -3.65
C PRO A 329 13.03 -22.83 -4.92
N ASP A 330 11.76 -23.21 -5.03
CA ASP A 330 11.22 -23.90 -6.20
C ASP A 330 10.75 -22.92 -7.30
N TRP A 331 10.75 -21.61 -7.08
CA TRP A 331 10.36 -20.65 -8.14
C TRP A 331 11.24 -20.81 -9.37
N GLY A 332 10.60 -20.86 -10.54
CA GLY A 332 11.30 -21.04 -11.82
C GLY A 332 11.67 -22.49 -12.15
N GLU A 333 11.67 -23.40 -11.18
CA GLU A 333 12.05 -24.80 -11.38
C GLU A 333 11.06 -25.55 -12.27
N ALA A 334 11.54 -26.51 -13.05
CA ALA A 334 10.70 -27.24 -14.00
C ALA A 334 9.72 -28.18 -13.28
N ALA A 335 8.43 -27.83 -13.24
CA ALA A 335 7.36 -28.60 -12.62
C ALA A 335 6.27 -29.00 -13.62
N VAL A 336 5.59 -30.12 -13.37
CA VAL A 336 4.42 -30.53 -14.16
C VAL A 336 3.18 -29.84 -13.60
N VAL A 337 2.41 -29.17 -14.46
CA VAL A 337 1.10 -28.61 -14.09
C VAL A 337 0.13 -29.76 -13.81
N SER A 338 0.01 -30.14 -12.55
CA SER A 338 -0.80 -31.28 -12.10
C SER A 338 -2.28 -30.95 -11.96
N ALA A 339 -2.61 -29.69 -11.67
CA ALA A 339 -3.97 -29.22 -11.54
C ALA A 339 -4.74 -29.38 -12.87
N ALA A 340 -5.94 -29.94 -12.79
CA ALA A 340 -6.83 -30.13 -13.93
C ALA A 340 -7.53 -28.81 -14.31
N GLY A 341 -8.20 -28.79 -15.47
CA GLY A 341 -9.08 -27.68 -15.86
C GLY A 341 -8.41 -26.58 -16.70
N SER A 342 -7.12 -26.71 -17.04
CA SER A 342 -6.42 -25.75 -17.90
C SER A 342 -5.81 -26.41 -19.13
N ARG A 343 -5.58 -25.61 -20.17
CA ARG A 343 -4.86 -26.04 -21.39
C ARG A 343 -3.40 -26.42 -21.11
N SER A 344 -2.82 -25.97 -19.99
CA SER A 344 -1.48 -26.36 -19.57
C SER A 344 -1.44 -27.60 -18.68
N SER A 345 -2.59 -28.17 -18.29
CA SER A 345 -2.62 -29.39 -17.47
C SER A 345 -1.83 -30.53 -18.14
N GLY A 346 -0.89 -31.12 -17.41
CA GLY A 346 -0.01 -32.20 -17.87
C GLY A 346 1.25 -31.75 -18.63
N THR A 347 1.45 -30.44 -18.83
CA THR A 347 2.69 -29.88 -19.42
C THR A 347 3.72 -29.54 -18.35
N THR A 348 5.01 -29.56 -18.69
CA THR A 348 6.08 -29.01 -17.85
C THR A 348 6.23 -27.51 -18.07
N LYS A 349 6.27 -26.73 -16.99
CA LYS A 349 6.48 -25.28 -16.96
C LYS A 349 7.42 -24.90 -15.81
N ALA A 350 8.01 -23.72 -15.87
CA ALA A 350 8.66 -23.10 -14.71
C ALA A 350 7.60 -22.90 -13.61
N PHE A 351 7.89 -23.39 -12.40
CA PHE A 351 7.00 -23.32 -11.27
C PHE A 351 6.84 -21.87 -10.80
N GLY A 352 5.67 -21.60 -10.24
CA GLY A 352 5.24 -20.27 -9.83
C GLY A 352 3.85 -20.34 -9.23
N LEU A 353 3.07 -19.28 -9.36
CA LEU A 353 1.78 -19.14 -8.68
C LEU A 353 0.64 -18.94 -9.68
N ASP A 354 -0.57 -19.34 -9.30
CA ASP A 354 -1.79 -18.82 -9.94
C ASP A 354 -2.32 -17.62 -9.14
N CYS A 355 -3.50 -17.11 -9.52
CA CYS A 355 -4.09 -15.94 -8.88
C CYS A 355 -4.36 -16.13 -7.38
N SER A 356 -5.02 -17.21 -6.98
CA SER A 356 -5.32 -17.46 -5.57
C SER A 356 -4.08 -17.90 -4.79
N GLY A 357 -3.14 -18.60 -5.41
CA GLY A 357 -1.86 -18.96 -4.80
C GLY A 357 -0.97 -17.76 -4.52
N PHE A 358 -0.99 -16.77 -5.42
CA PHE A 358 -0.36 -15.48 -5.20
C PHE A 358 -0.94 -14.77 -3.97
N VAL A 359 -2.26 -14.65 -3.87
CA VAL A 359 -2.92 -14.02 -2.71
C VAL A 359 -2.58 -14.79 -1.42
N THR A 360 -2.62 -16.12 -1.46
CA THR A 360 -2.30 -16.97 -0.31
C THR A 360 -0.86 -16.73 0.17
N TRP A 361 0.10 -16.75 -0.76
CA TRP A 361 1.50 -16.54 -0.43
C TRP A 361 1.75 -15.12 0.11
N ALA A 362 1.11 -14.11 -0.48
CA ALA A 362 1.22 -12.72 -0.02
C ALA A 362 0.70 -12.52 1.40
N VAL A 363 -0.42 -13.17 1.76
CA VAL A 363 -0.96 -13.13 3.12
C VAL A 363 -0.06 -13.88 4.10
N ILE A 364 0.37 -15.10 3.76
CA ILE A 364 1.27 -15.90 4.61
C ILE A 364 2.55 -15.11 4.95
N ASN A 365 3.14 -14.46 3.95
CA ASN A 365 4.38 -13.71 4.15
C ASN A 365 4.16 -12.32 4.75
N GLY A 366 3.03 -11.67 4.49
CA GLY A 366 2.67 -10.40 5.13
C GLY A 366 2.37 -10.52 6.63
N TYR A 367 2.02 -11.73 7.08
CA TYR A 367 1.86 -12.08 8.51
C TYR A 367 3.03 -12.90 9.07
N TRP A 368 3.96 -13.32 8.20
CA TRP A 368 5.03 -14.26 8.52
C TRP A 368 4.52 -15.54 9.23
N ASP A 369 3.37 -16.04 8.81
CA ASP A 369 2.68 -17.18 9.45
C ASP A 369 2.04 -18.10 8.41
N GLN A 370 2.55 -19.34 8.33
CA GLN A 370 2.01 -20.37 7.45
C GLN A 370 0.57 -20.77 7.80
N ALA A 371 0.14 -20.58 9.06
CA ALA A 371 -1.23 -20.88 9.48
C ALA A 371 -2.26 -19.99 8.79
N MET A 372 -1.86 -18.82 8.30
CA MET A 372 -2.75 -17.93 7.53
C MET A 372 -3.31 -18.59 6.27
N GLN A 373 -2.70 -19.68 5.78
CA GLN A 373 -3.27 -20.47 4.69
C GLN A 373 -4.72 -20.90 4.98
N SER A 374 -5.06 -21.28 6.23
CA SER A 374 -6.43 -21.69 6.57
C SER A 374 -7.40 -20.52 6.63
N GLU A 375 -6.91 -19.33 6.99
CA GLU A 375 -7.71 -18.11 7.09
C GLU A 375 -7.98 -17.51 5.71
N VAL A 376 -6.99 -17.52 4.81
CA VAL A 376 -7.14 -16.97 3.45
C VAL A 376 -7.78 -17.98 2.48
N GLY A 377 -7.36 -19.25 2.53
CA GLY A 377 -7.75 -20.29 1.59
C GLY A 377 -6.97 -20.27 0.26
N ASP A 378 -6.83 -21.43 -0.37
CA ASP A 378 -6.02 -21.64 -1.59
C ASP A 378 -6.78 -21.42 -2.92
N GLY A 379 -8.10 -21.18 -2.89
CA GLY A 379 -8.93 -21.06 -4.09
C GLY A 379 -9.72 -19.77 -4.10
N THR A 380 -10.03 -19.25 -5.28
CA THR A 380 -10.87 -18.05 -5.44
C THR A 380 -12.20 -18.16 -4.70
N SER A 381 -12.84 -19.34 -4.71
CA SER A 381 -14.07 -19.58 -3.94
C SER A 381 -13.85 -19.54 -2.43
N ALA A 382 -12.77 -20.14 -1.91
CA ALA A 382 -12.46 -20.12 -0.48
C ALA A 382 -12.11 -18.69 -0.02
N GLN A 383 -11.30 -17.98 -0.80
CA GLN A 383 -10.94 -16.58 -0.55
C GLN A 383 -12.15 -15.65 -0.59
N TRP A 384 -13.12 -15.93 -1.47
CA TRP A 384 -14.38 -15.22 -1.49
C TRP A 384 -15.19 -15.45 -0.22
N GLU A 385 -15.31 -16.71 0.22
CA GLU A 385 -16.07 -17.11 1.42
C GLU A 385 -15.42 -16.61 2.71
N ASN A 386 -14.09 -16.50 2.75
CA ASN A 386 -13.31 -15.99 3.87
C ASN A 386 -13.14 -14.45 3.84
N ALA A 387 -13.83 -13.76 2.93
CA ALA A 387 -13.86 -12.31 2.85
C ALA A 387 -15.30 -11.79 2.91
N LEU A 388 -15.48 -10.58 3.42
CA LEU A 388 -16.76 -9.89 3.56
C LEU A 388 -16.97 -8.93 2.39
N SER A 389 -18.21 -8.76 1.94
CA SER A 389 -18.53 -7.76 0.92
C SER A 389 -18.25 -6.36 1.48
N VAL A 390 -17.66 -5.50 0.68
CA VAL A 390 -17.37 -4.11 1.04
C VAL A 390 -17.94 -3.20 -0.05
N ASP A 391 -18.55 -2.10 0.37
CA ASP A 391 -18.99 -1.06 -0.54
C ASP A 391 -17.77 -0.29 -1.06
N GLU A 392 -17.81 0.18 -2.31
CA GLU A 392 -16.64 0.79 -2.95
C GLU A 392 -16.09 2.02 -2.20
N GLU A 393 -16.96 2.72 -1.47
CA GLU A 393 -16.60 3.86 -0.60
C GLU A 393 -15.86 3.46 0.69
N ASP A 394 -16.07 2.23 1.15
CA ASP A 394 -15.44 1.66 2.35
C ASP A 394 -14.23 0.77 2.01
N ALA A 395 -13.98 0.54 0.72
CA ALA A 395 -12.87 -0.26 0.24
C ALA A 395 -11.53 0.38 0.60
N GLN A 396 -10.54 -0.46 0.88
CA GLN A 396 -9.20 -0.03 1.29
C GLN A 396 -8.11 -0.87 0.61
N PRO A 397 -6.90 -0.31 0.43
CA PRO A 397 -5.73 -1.10 0.10
C PRO A 397 -5.59 -2.34 1.02
N GLY A 398 -5.30 -3.49 0.43
CA GLY A 398 -5.26 -4.79 1.08
C GLY A 398 -6.53 -5.61 0.93
N ASP A 399 -7.65 -5.01 0.50
CA ASP A 399 -8.86 -5.77 0.16
C ASP A 399 -8.65 -6.63 -1.08
N PHE A 400 -9.41 -7.72 -1.18
CA PHE A 400 -9.39 -8.60 -2.34
C PHE A 400 -10.35 -8.10 -3.40
N VAL A 401 -9.95 -8.26 -4.65
CA VAL A 401 -10.78 -7.97 -5.82
C VAL A 401 -10.98 -9.22 -6.65
N PHE A 402 -12.22 -9.44 -7.10
CA PHE A 402 -12.59 -10.60 -7.91
C PHE A 402 -13.25 -10.18 -9.22
N GLN A 403 -13.02 -10.95 -10.29
CA GLN A 403 -13.66 -10.70 -11.59
C GLN A 403 -15.12 -11.15 -11.61
N ASN A 404 -15.41 -12.30 -10.99
CA ASN A 404 -16.74 -12.91 -10.97
C ASN A 404 -17.19 -13.24 -9.54
N GLY A 405 -18.48 -13.52 -9.37
CA GLY A 405 -19.04 -14.09 -8.15
C GLY A 405 -18.57 -15.53 -7.87
N PRO A 406 -18.87 -16.08 -6.68
CA PRO A 406 -18.40 -17.40 -6.26
C PRO A 406 -18.98 -18.54 -7.11
N GLU A 407 -20.12 -18.32 -7.77
CA GLU A 407 -20.77 -19.27 -8.67
C GLU A 407 -19.93 -19.65 -9.89
N SER A 408 -18.96 -18.81 -10.27
CA SER A 408 -18.03 -19.09 -11.36
C SER A 408 -16.93 -20.09 -10.97
N GLY A 409 -16.79 -20.42 -9.68
CA GLY A 409 -15.83 -21.40 -9.19
C GLY A 409 -14.40 -21.10 -9.65
N SER A 410 -13.78 -22.06 -10.34
CA SER A 410 -12.41 -21.93 -10.88
C SER A 410 -12.31 -21.01 -12.11
N ASP A 411 -13.43 -20.57 -12.69
CA ASP A 411 -13.48 -19.55 -13.74
C ASP A 411 -13.61 -18.15 -13.12
N ASN A 412 -12.77 -17.91 -12.12
CA ASN A 412 -12.69 -16.65 -11.40
C ASN A 412 -11.22 -16.26 -11.27
N HIS A 413 -10.99 -14.99 -10.98
CA HIS A 413 -9.67 -14.41 -10.86
C HIS A 413 -9.67 -13.44 -9.69
N VAL A 414 -8.56 -13.38 -8.97
CA VAL A 414 -8.43 -12.63 -7.73
C VAL A 414 -7.14 -11.82 -7.72
N GLY A 415 -7.19 -10.65 -7.09
CA GLY A 415 -6.07 -9.75 -6.84
C GLY A 415 -6.21 -9.03 -5.51
N ILE A 416 -5.24 -8.18 -5.19
CA ILE A 416 -5.20 -7.37 -3.97
C ILE A 416 -5.19 -5.90 -4.37
N ILE A 417 -6.08 -5.08 -3.80
CA ILE A 417 -6.03 -3.62 -3.96
C ILE A 417 -4.74 -3.10 -3.33
N CYS A 418 -3.99 -2.28 -4.06
CA CYS A 418 -2.69 -1.79 -3.62
C CYS A 418 -2.52 -0.26 -3.73
N GLY A 419 -3.56 0.45 -4.17
CA GLY A 419 -3.57 1.91 -4.24
C GLY A 419 -4.74 2.41 -5.07
N GLN A 420 -4.74 3.72 -5.33
CA GLN A 420 -5.70 4.40 -6.20
C GLN A 420 -4.98 5.42 -7.09
N THR A 421 -5.55 5.72 -8.26
CA THR A 421 -5.17 6.89 -9.06
C THR A 421 -5.74 8.17 -8.45
N ASP A 422 -5.29 9.33 -8.94
CA ASP A 422 -5.89 10.64 -8.58
C ASP A 422 -7.37 10.75 -8.96
N ALA A 423 -7.84 9.93 -9.90
CA ALA A 423 -9.24 9.88 -10.30
C ALA A 423 -10.10 8.99 -9.37
N GLY A 424 -9.46 8.31 -8.41
CA GLY A 424 -10.11 7.35 -7.52
C GLY A 424 -10.21 5.93 -8.11
N ASP A 425 -9.58 5.66 -9.26
CA ASP A 425 -9.59 4.32 -9.84
C ASP A 425 -8.70 3.39 -9.02
N TRP A 426 -9.27 2.26 -8.60
CA TRP A 426 -8.54 1.25 -7.83
C TRP A 426 -7.42 0.61 -8.64
N ILE A 427 -6.24 0.47 -8.03
CA ILE A 427 -5.10 -0.26 -8.57
C ILE A 427 -4.99 -1.61 -7.85
N ALA A 428 -4.83 -2.69 -8.62
CA ALA A 428 -4.70 -4.04 -8.11
C ALA A 428 -3.38 -4.69 -8.54
N VAL A 429 -2.79 -5.46 -7.62
CA VAL A 429 -1.71 -6.39 -7.90
C VAL A 429 -2.26 -7.81 -7.98
N HIS A 430 -1.90 -8.56 -9.01
CA HIS A 430 -2.40 -9.93 -9.22
C HIS A 430 -1.49 -10.78 -10.09
N CYS A 431 -1.54 -12.11 -9.92
CA CYS A 431 -0.83 -13.05 -10.80
C CYS A 431 -1.69 -13.42 -12.03
N SER A 432 -1.27 -12.97 -13.21
CA SER A 432 -2.02 -13.09 -14.45
C SER A 432 -1.49 -14.18 -15.38
N SER A 433 -2.38 -15.02 -15.89
CA SER A 433 -2.05 -16.00 -16.93
C SER A 433 -1.69 -15.34 -18.27
N SER A 434 -2.32 -14.21 -18.62
CA SER A 434 -2.09 -13.52 -19.90
C SER A 434 -0.78 -12.75 -19.92
N LYS A 435 -0.35 -12.24 -18.75
CA LYS A 435 0.95 -11.57 -18.57
C LYS A 435 2.05 -12.51 -18.09
N ASN A 436 1.70 -13.77 -17.83
CA ASN A 436 2.61 -14.82 -17.37
C ASN A 436 3.36 -14.49 -16.06
N GLY A 437 2.72 -13.83 -15.10
CA GLY A 437 3.34 -13.49 -13.82
C GLY A 437 2.55 -12.47 -13.01
N VAL A 438 3.17 -11.93 -11.95
CA VAL A 438 2.59 -10.88 -11.11
C VAL A 438 2.70 -9.51 -11.79
N THR A 439 1.58 -8.81 -11.87
CA THR A 439 1.43 -7.51 -12.53
C THR A 439 0.58 -6.58 -11.66
N VAL A 440 0.77 -5.28 -11.85
CA VAL A 440 0.05 -4.17 -11.20
C VAL A 440 -0.65 -3.33 -12.28
N GLY A 441 -1.89 -2.93 -12.04
CA GLY A 441 -2.62 -2.03 -12.93
C GLY A 441 -4.03 -1.72 -12.42
N GLU A 442 -4.78 -0.93 -13.18
CA GLU A 442 -6.16 -0.60 -12.85
C GLU A 442 -7.04 -1.84 -12.72
N ALA A 443 -7.75 -1.95 -11.59
CA ALA A 443 -8.57 -3.10 -11.26
C ALA A 443 -9.70 -3.29 -12.27
N TYR A 444 -10.37 -2.19 -12.66
CA TYR A 444 -11.48 -2.22 -13.60
C TYR A 444 -11.05 -2.67 -15.01
N SER A 445 -9.89 -2.20 -15.47
CA SER A 445 -9.27 -2.60 -16.74
C SER A 445 -8.90 -4.08 -16.75
N ALA A 446 -8.42 -4.60 -15.61
CA ALA A 446 -8.23 -6.03 -15.37
C ALA A 446 -9.54 -6.83 -15.12
N SER A 447 -10.71 -6.24 -15.40
CA SER A 447 -12.05 -6.85 -15.27
C SER A 447 -12.48 -7.20 -13.84
N PHE A 448 -11.80 -6.69 -12.80
CA PHE A 448 -12.25 -6.86 -11.43
C PHE A 448 -13.50 -6.03 -11.15
N ARG A 449 -14.50 -6.63 -10.49
CA ARG A 449 -15.82 -6.03 -10.25
C ARG A 449 -16.35 -6.18 -8.83
N TYR A 450 -15.72 -7.03 -8.02
CA TYR A 450 -16.20 -7.33 -6.67
C TYR A 450 -15.08 -7.11 -5.66
N ILE A 451 -15.24 -6.13 -4.78
CA ILE A 451 -14.30 -5.84 -3.69
C ILE A 451 -14.78 -6.56 -2.42
N ARG A 452 -13.85 -7.19 -1.71
CA ARG A 452 -14.13 -7.88 -0.45
C ARG A 452 -12.99 -7.70 0.54
N GLN A 453 -13.32 -7.36 1.78
CA GLN A 453 -12.35 -7.29 2.87
C GLN A 453 -12.13 -8.69 3.47
N PRO A 454 -10.89 -9.19 3.49
CA PRO A 454 -10.58 -10.44 4.19
C PRO A 454 -10.95 -10.39 5.67
N ALA A 455 -11.61 -11.44 6.17
CA ALA A 455 -12.14 -11.46 7.54
C ALA A 455 -11.07 -11.54 8.63
N PHE A 456 -9.82 -11.83 8.26
CA PHE A 456 -8.69 -11.90 9.19
C PHE A 456 -8.07 -10.52 9.48
N TYR A 457 -8.38 -9.49 8.69
CA TYR A 457 -7.94 -8.13 9.06
C TYR A 457 -8.75 -7.64 10.26
N PRO A 458 -8.10 -6.90 11.18
CA PRO A 458 -8.80 -6.30 12.30
C PRO A 458 -9.89 -5.34 11.80
N THR A 459 -11.05 -5.39 12.44
CA THR A 459 -12.13 -4.41 12.24
C THR A 459 -11.70 -3.03 12.72
N GLU A 460 -12.36 -1.97 12.25
CA GLU A 460 -12.09 -0.61 12.77
C GLU A 460 -12.29 -0.51 14.29
N GLU A 461 -13.28 -1.23 14.83
CA GLU A 461 -13.54 -1.27 16.26
C GLU A 461 -12.38 -1.91 17.02
N GLU A 462 -11.80 -2.98 16.48
CA GLU A 462 -10.63 -3.64 17.05
C GLU A 462 -9.38 -2.75 16.95
N LEU A 463 -9.17 -2.05 15.83
CA LEU A 463 -8.07 -1.07 15.69
C LEU A 463 -8.20 0.08 16.70
N LYS A 464 -9.41 0.64 16.85
CA LYS A 464 -9.70 1.69 17.84
C LYS A 464 -9.48 1.17 19.27
N ALA A 465 -9.91 -0.05 19.57
CA ALA A 465 -9.70 -0.67 20.87
C ALA A 465 -8.21 -0.90 21.17
N ILE A 466 -7.41 -1.33 20.19
CA ILE A 466 -5.96 -1.47 20.31
C ILE A 466 -5.31 -0.11 20.58
N GLU A 467 -5.76 0.95 19.90
CA GLU A 467 -5.24 2.31 20.10
C GLU A 467 -5.62 2.86 21.49
N GLU A 468 -6.84 2.61 21.95
CA GLU A 468 -7.28 2.95 23.31
C GLU A 468 -6.51 2.15 24.37
N GLU A 469 -6.27 0.86 24.13
CA GLU A 469 -5.49 0.00 25.02
C GLU A 469 -4.04 0.50 25.12
N LYS A 470 -3.40 0.84 23.98
CA LYS A 470 -2.08 1.49 23.90
C LYS A 470 -2.04 2.76 24.76
N ASN A 471 -3.09 3.57 24.72
CA ASN A 471 -3.19 4.77 25.55
C ASN A 471 -3.46 4.49 27.04
N SER A 472 -3.98 3.30 27.41
CA SER A 472 -4.38 2.93 28.77
C SER A 472 -3.33 2.13 29.55
N LEU A 473 -2.59 1.23 28.90
CA LEU A 473 -1.52 0.42 29.49
C LEU A 473 -0.33 1.28 29.98
N ASP A 474 -0.22 2.49 29.45
CA ASP A 474 0.81 3.48 29.79
C ASP A 474 0.56 4.22 31.13
N GLY A 475 -0.58 3.96 31.81
CA GLY A 475 -0.90 4.52 33.13
C GLY A 475 -0.47 3.63 34.32
N ALA A 476 -0.15 2.36 34.09
CA ALA A 476 0.16 1.40 35.14
C ALA A 476 1.42 0.59 34.79
N GLY A 477 2.49 0.80 35.54
CA GLY A 477 3.73 0.04 35.35
C GLY A 477 3.54 -1.48 35.39
N LEU A 478 3.85 -2.12 34.26
CA LEU A 478 4.32 -3.49 34.03
C LEU A 478 3.43 -4.68 34.49
N LYS A 479 3.02 -5.51 33.51
CA LYS A 479 3.26 -6.98 33.39
C LYS A 479 2.36 -7.54 32.28
N THR A 480 2.91 -7.76 31.08
CA THR A 480 2.22 -8.50 30.02
C THR A 480 2.18 -9.98 30.36
N GLN A 481 0.96 -10.50 30.56
CA GLN A 481 0.67 -11.93 30.51
C GLN A 481 -0.24 -12.13 29.30
N THR A 482 0.38 -12.45 28.16
CA THR A 482 -0.28 -12.77 26.90
C THR A 482 -1.32 -13.87 27.15
N THR A 483 -2.60 -13.55 26.98
CA THR A 483 -3.66 -14.54 26.91
C THR A 483 -4.41 -14.32 25.59
N VAL A 484 -3.92 -14.97 24.54
CA VAL A 484 -4.68 -15.20 23.32
C VAL A 484 -5.82 -16.14 23.70
N LYS A 485 -7.06 -15.64 23.75
CA LYS A 485 -8.24 -16.47 23.94
C LYS A 485 -8.72 -16.96 22.59
N THR A 486 -8.29 -18.15 22.23
CA THR A 486 -8.84 -18.97 21.15
C THR A 486 -10.32 -19.24 21.44
N LEU A 487 -11.20 -18.92 20.49
CA LEU A 487 -12.61 -19.29 20.51
C LEU A 487 -12.75 -20.80 20.27
N GLN A 488 -12.99 -21.55 21.33
CA GLN A 488 -13.46 -22.95 21.25
C GLN A 488 -14.88 -23.05 21.82
N THR A 489 -15.82 -23.33 20.90
CA THR A 489 -17.03 -24.17 21.04
C THR A 489 -17.71 -24.25 22.41
N LEU A 490 -18.95 -23.75 22.48
CA LEU A 490 -19.98 -24.32 23.33
C LEU A 490 -21.26 -24.54 22.50
N SER A 491 -21.47 -25.80 22.13
CA SER A 491 -22.79 -26.33 21.81
C SER A 491 -23.49 -26.78 23.10
N ASP A 492 -24.81 -26.96 22.99
CA ASP A 492 -25.76 -27.54 23.95
C ASP A 492 -26.36 -26.49 24.91
N GLY A 493 -27.67 -26.24 25.00
CA GLY A 493 -28.86 -26.85 24.41
C GLY A 493 -30.12 -26.18 24.99
N ASP A 494 -31.23 -26.40 24.27
CA ASP A 494 -32.64 -26.46 24.70
C ASP A 494 -33.44 -25.18 25.05
N ASP A 495 -34.40 -24.90 24.15
CA ASP A 495 -35.86 -24.69 24.34
C ASP A 495 -36.39 -23.63 25.33
N GLU A 496 -37.18 -22.66 24.83
CA GLU A 496 -38.65 -22.65 24.99
C GLU A 496 -39.32 -21.46 24.24
N GLU A 497 -40.60 -21.70 23.89
CA GLU A 497 -41.55 -20.93 23.07
C GLU A 497 -42.11 -19.62 23.68
N GLU A 498 -42.89 -18.93 22.83
CA GLU A 498 -43.97 -17.93 23.07
C GLU A 498 -43.62 -16.44 22.90
N SER A 499 -44.45 -15.56 22.35
CA SER A 499 -45.60 -15.63 21.43
C SER A 499 -45.93 -14.19 20.98
N TYR A 500 -46.59 -14.09 19.84
CA TYR A 500 -47.17 -12.95 19.10
C TYR A 500 -47.59 -11.66 19.85
N LEU A 501 -47.46 -10.51 19.18
CA LEU A 501 -48.64 -9.73 18.73
C LEU A 501 -48.38 -8.69 17.63
N LYS A 502 -49.21 -8.81 16.60
CA LYS A 502 -49.48 -7.86 15.52
C LYS A 502 -49.98 -6.53 16.09
N SER A 503 -49.40 -5.43 15.65
CA SER A 503 -50.02 -4.12 15.64
C SER A 503 -49.61 -3.41 14.35
N GLY A 504 -50.40 -3.64 13.29
CA GLY A 504 -50.26 -2.91 12.04
C GLY A 504 -50.52 -1.42 12.26
N LYS A 505 -49.46 -0.61 12.19
CA LYS A 505 -49.48 0.79 11.79
C LYS A 505 -48.17 1.05 11.05
N LYS A 506 -48.26 1.51 9.80
CA LYS A 506 -47.11 1.93 9.01
C LYS A 506 -46.32 2.95 9.81
N VAL A 507 -45.07 2.63 10.15
CA VAL A 507 -44.07 3.61 10.57
C VAL A 507 -43.75 4.42 9.32
N LYS A 508 -43.93 5.74 9.40
CA LYS A 508 -43.54 6.65 8.34
C LYS A 508 -42.06 6.95 8.57
N THR A 509 -41.19 6.18 7.93
CA THR A 509 -39.76 6.47 7.82
C THR A 509 -39.62 7.84 7.15
N ILE A 510 -38.79 8.73 7.72
CA ILE A 510 -38.52 10.05 7.13
C ILE A 510 -37.45 9.96 6.03
N LEU A 511 -36.75 8.83 5.92
CA LEU A 511 -35.75 8.58 4.87
C LEU A 511 -35.90 7.16 4.32
N ASP A 512 -36.11 7.04 3.01
CA ASP A 512 -35.84 5.82 2.25
C ASP A 512 -34.51 6.05 1.52
N ALA A 513 -33.60 5.07 1.54
CA ALA A 513 -32.25 5.20 0.99
C ALA A 513 -32.22 5.33 -0.55
N SER A 514 -33.39 5.33 -1.19
CA SER A 514 -33.56 5.50 -2.63
C SER A 514 -33.56 6.95 -3.12
N ASP A 515 -33.65 7.94 -2.23
CA ASP A 515 -33.91 9.34 -2.64
C ASP A 515 -32.64 10.22 -2.75
N ILE A 516 -31.44 9.63 -2.64
CA ILE A 516 -30.14 10.31 -2.89
C ILE A 516 -29.49 9.79 -4.19
N LEU A 517 -30.31 9.43 -5.19
CA LEU A 517 -29.85 9.26 -6.56
C LEU A 517 -30.35 10.43 -7.39
N VAL A 518 -29.45 11.31 -7.82
CA VAL A 518 -29.68 12.19 -8.97
C VAL A 518 -28.47 12.06 -9.90
N GLU A 519 -28.76 11.55 -11.11
CA GLU A 519 -27.99 11.63 -12.36
C GLU A 519 -27.24 12.98 -12.48
N GLU A 520 -26.01 13.13 -12.94
CA GLU A 520 -25.09 12.39 -13.83
C GLU A 520 -23.66 12.46 -13.26
#